data_AF-A0A9W8XIQ0-F1
#
_entry.id   AF-A0A9W8XIQ0-F1
#
_cell.length_a   1.000
_cell.length_b   1.000
_cell.length_c   1.000
_cell.angle_alpha   90.00
_cell.angle_beta   90.00
_cell.angle_gamma   90.00
#
_symmetry.space_group_name_H-M   'P 1'
#
loop_
_entity.id
_entity.type
_entity.pdbx_description
1 polymer ?
#
loop_
_entity_poly.entity_id
_entity_poly.type
_entity_poly.pdbx_seq_one_letter_code
_entity_poly.pdbx_strand_id
1 'polypeptide(L)'
;MSDGLNDARAIRIAEIMSDFRNLQYYLSQLRASPTAEEYYLEGYSLLRQCTSEAQSILTTPFTATSGATGGDPEREKQQLKA
;
A
#
# COMPACT_ATOMS: atom_id res chain seq x y z
N MET A 1 -13.33 -22.20 20.80
CA MET A 1 -11.87 -22.28 20.99
C MET A 1 -11.22 -21.42 19.92
N SER A 2 -10.27 -20.56 20.27
CA SER A 2 -9.43 -19.85 19.30
C SER A 2 -8.60 -20.86 18.50
N ASP A 3 -8.40 -20.64 17.21
CA ASP A 3 -7.71 -21.55 16.28
C ASP A 3 -6.18 -21.66 16.53
N GLY A 4 -5.66 -20.99 17.56
CA GLY A 4 -4.24 -20.95 17.91
C GLY A 4 -3.40 -20.05 17.01
N LEU A 5 -4.00 -19.31 16.07
CA LEU A 5 -3.29 -18.52 15.06
C LEU A 5 -3.33 -17.01 15.34
N ASN A 6 -3.90 -16.57 16.46
CA ASN A 6 -4.06 -15.15 16.77
C ASN A 6 -2.73 -14.39 16.85
N ASP A 7 -1.69 -15.00 17.43
CA ASP A 7 -0.37 -14.39 17.52
C ASP A 7 0.26 -14.23 16.13
N ALA A 8 0.13 -15.25 15.28
CA ALA A 8 0.57 -15.19 13.88
C ALA A 8 -0.19 -14.11 13.08
N ARG A 9 -1.51 -13.96 13.30
CA ARG A 9 -2.31 -12.87 12.71
C ARG A 9 -1.82 -11.50 13.18
N ALA A 10 -1.52 -11.35 14.47
CA ALA A 10 -1.04 -10.10 15.04
C ALA A 10 0.32 -9.68 14.44
N ILE A 11 1.26 -10.63 14.32
CA ILE A 11 2.57 -10.39 13.68
C ILE A 11 2.38 -9.93 12.23
N ARG A 12 1.56 -10.65 11.44
CA ARG A 12 1.35 -10.33 10.04
C ARG A 12 0.67 -8.97 9.84
N ILE A 13 -0.27 -8.60 10.71
CA ILE A 13 -0.86 -7.26 10.70
C ILE A 13 0.22 -6.22 10.99
N ALA A 14 1.09 -6.45 11.97
CA ALA A 14 2.17 -5.51 12.30
C ALA A 14 3.13 -5.31 11.13
N GLU A 15 3.49 -6.37 10.41
CA GLU A 15 4.31 -6.32 9.19
C GLU A 15 3.62 -5.49 8.09
N ILE A 16 2.36 -5.79 7.78
CA ILE A 16 1.59 -5.06 6.77
C ILE A 16 1.48 -3.57 7.14
N MET A 17 1.25 -3.25 8.41
CA MET A 17 1.18 -1.86 8.87
C MET A 17 2.54 -1.15 8.79
N SER A 18 3.63 -1.87 9.05
CA SER A 18 5.00 -1.36 8.89
C SER A 18 5.30 -1.06 7.41
N ASP A 19 5.02 -2.00 6.51
CA ASP A 19 5.21 -1.83 5.07
C ASP A 19 4.37 -0.69 4.52
N PHE A 20 3.11 -0.60 4.93
CA PHE A 20 2.22 0.49 4.53
C PHE A 20 2.77 1.85 4.98
N ARG A 21 3.27 1.97 6.21
CA ARG A 21 3.90 3.21 6.70
C ARG A 21 5.15 3.55 5.91
N ASN A 22 5.96 2.57 5.55
CA ASN A 22 7.15 2.77 4.73
C ASN A 22 6.77 3.28 3.33
N LEU A 23 5.76 2.68 2.69
CA LEU A 23 5.24 3.16 1.41
C LEU A 23 4.76 4.60 1.51
N GLN A 24 3.96 4.93 2.53
CA GLN A 24 3.51 6.31 2.74
C GLN A 24 4.69 7.29 2.91
N TYR A 25 5.70 6.90 3.68
CA TYR A 25 6.91 7.70 3.88
C TYR A 25 7.62 7.99 2.56
N TYR A 26 7.86 6.98 1.72
CA TYR A 26 8.54 7.17 0.44
C TYR A 26 7.70 7.95 -0.58
N LEU A 27 6.39 7.67 -0.67
CA LEU A 27 5.48 8.39 -1.56
C LEU A 27 5.41 9.89 -1.20
N SER A 28 5.42 10.23 0.09
CA SER A 28 5.37 11.63 0.55
C SER A 28 6.61 12.46 0.18
N GLN A 29 7.72 11.79 -0.11
CA GLN A 29 8.99 12.43 -0.48
C GLN A 29 9.14 12.65 -1.98
N LEU A 30 8.26 12.08 -2.82
CA LEU A 30 8.29 12.30 -4.25
C LEU A 30 8.11 13.78 -4.57
N ARG A 31 9.01 14.33 -5.38
CA ARG A 31 8.95 15.71 -5.87
C ARG A 31 9.24 15.75 -7.36
N ALA A 32 8.26 16.18 -8.15
CA ALA A 32 8.45 16.51 -9.55
C ALA A 32 8.38 18.04 -9.70
N SER A 33 9.54 18.70 -9.68
CA SER A 33 9.68 20.15 -9.84
C SER A 33 10.50 20.49 -11.10
N PRO A 34 10.00 20.16 -12.30
CA PRO A 34 10.69 20.52 -13.55
C PRO A 34 10.76 22.04 -13.71
N THR A 35 11.79 22.51 -14.41
CA THR A 35 11.80 23.89 -14.94
C THR A 35 10.74 24.05 -16.05
N ALA A 36 10.47 25.30 -16.45
CA ALA A 36 9.51 25.58 -17.52
C ALA A 36 9.91 24.92 -18.86
N GLU A 37 11.21 24.87 -19.14
CA GLU A 37 11.78 24.25 -20.35
C GLU A 37 11.62 22.73 -20.35
N GLU A 38 11.66 22.12 -19.18
CA GLU A 38 11.57 20.67 -18.98
C GLU A 38 10.13 20.14 -18.85
N TYR A 39 9.16 21.02 -18.62
CA TYR A 39 7.79 20.66 -18.21
C TYR A 39 7.08 19.68 -19.15
N TYR A 40 7.37 19.77 -20.46
CA TYR A 40 6.78 18.95 -21.51
C TYR A 40 7.67 17.79 -21.98
N LEU A 41 8.87 17.63 -21.42
CA LEU A 41 9.68 16.45 -21.68
C LEU A 41 8.98 15.22 -21.10
N GLU A 42 8.97 14.13 -21.88
CA GLU A 42 8.24 12.90 -21.54
C GLU A 42 8.60 12.34 -20.15
N GLY A 43 9.88 12.37 -19.78
CA GLY A 43 10.31 11.91 -18.45
C GLY A 43 9.67 12.73 -17.32
N TYR A 44 9.56 14.05 -17.49
CA TYR A 44 8.98 14.93 -16.49
C TYR A 44 7.46 14.92 -16.50
N SER A 45 6.81 14.68 -17.64
CA SER A 45 5.37 14.45 -17.67
C SER A 45 5.00 13.17 -16.92
N LEU A 46 5.74 12.08 -17.15
CA LEU A 46 5.56 10.80 -16.43
C LEU A 46 5.82 10.96 -14.93
N LEU A 47 6.92 11.61 -14.51
CA LEU A 47 7.20 11.84 -13.09
C LEU A 47 6.10 12.62 -12.38
N ARG A 48 5.53 13.64 -13.03
CA ARG A 48 4.39 14.38 -12.47
C ARG A 48 3.13 13.52 -12.36
N GLN A 49 2.86 12.67 -13.35
CA GLN A 49 1.78 11.69 -13.27
C GLN A 49 1.98 10.75 -12.08
N CYS A 50 3.15 10.13 -11.92
CA CYS A 50 3.45 9.26 -10.79
C CYS A 50 3.30 10.00 -9.44
N THR A 51 3.71 11.27 -9.37
CA THR A 51 3.53 12.09 -8.17
C THR A 51 2.04 12.32 -7.86
N SER A 52 1.22 12.58 -8.89
CA SER A 52 -0.24 12.73 -8.72
C SER A 52 -0.89 11.43 -8.25
N GLU A 53 -0.50 10.29 -8.81
CA GLU A 53 -0.99 8.97 -8.42
C GLU A 53 -0.58 8.63 -6.97
N ALA A 54 0.66 8.94 -6.57
CA ALA A 54 1.13 8.80 -5.21
C ALA A 54 0.29 9.62 -4.21
N GLN A 55 -0.02 10.87 -4.54
CA GLN A 55 -0.88 11.72 -3.70
C GLN A 55 -2.31 11.18 -3.59
N SER A 56 -2.85 10.60 -4.68
CA SER A 56 -4.15 9.91 -4.64
C SER A 56 -4.14 8.76 -3.64
N ILE A 57 -3.09 7.93 -3.63
CA ILE A 57 -2.94 6.82 -2.67
C ILE A 57 -2.87 7.35 -1.22
N LEU A 58 -2.10 8.41 -0.97
CA LEU A 58 -1.93 9.00 0.37
C LEU A 58 -3.22 9.64 0.91
N THR A 59 -4.07 10.16 0.04
CA THR A 59 -5.31 10.87 0.42
C THR A 59 -6.54 9.96 0.42
N THR A 60 -6.45 8.77 -0.18
CA THR A 60 -7.54 7.81 -0.21
C THR A 60 -7.82 7.30 1.21
N PRO A 61 -9.03 7.52 1.77
CA PRO A 61 -9.37 7.00 3.07
C PRO A 61 -9.47 5.47 3.03
N PHE A 62 -9.07 4.82 4.12
CA PHE A 62 -9.31 3.40 4.28
C PHE A 62 -10.82 3.13 4.19
N THR A 63 -11.21 2.37 3.18
CA THR A 63 -12.57 1.85 3.05
C THR A 63 -12.48 0.34 3.24
N ALA A 64 -13.06 -0.15 4.33
CA ALA A 64 -13.29 -1.58 4.51
C ALA A 64 -14.41 -2.03 3.56
N THR A 65 -14.17 -1.97 2.25
CA THR A 65 -14.98 -2.79 1.34
C THR A 65 -14.68 -4.23 1.74
N SER A 66 -15.72 -4.92 2.23
CA SER A 66 -15.72 -6.36 2.53
C SER A 66 -15.55 -7.15 1.23
N GLY A 67 -14.39 -7.00 0.58
CA GLY A 67 -14.07 -7.50 -0.74
C GLY A 67 -13.24 -8.77 -0.66
N ALA A 68 -13.75 -9.80 0.03
CA ALA A 68 -13.36 -11.19 -0.17
C ALA A 68 -14.37 -12.10 0.53
N THR A 69 -15.62 -12.13 0.08
CA THR A 69 -16.61 -13.13 0.54
C THR A 69 -16.36 -14.52 -0.04
N GLY A 70 -15.12 -14.85 -0.44
CA GLY A 70 -14.80 -16.09 -1.17
C GLY A 70 -13.39 -16.63 -0.95
N GLY A 71 -12.71 -16.20 0.11
CA GLY A 71 -11.43 -16.81 0.52
C GLY A 71 -11.64 -18.22 1.07
N ASP A 72 -10.77 -19.17 0.69
CA ASP A 72 -10.74 -20.48 1.33
C ASP A 72 -10.10 -20.34 2.73
N PRO A 73 -10.86 -20.55 3.81
CA PRO A 73 -10.37 -20.35 5.17
C PRO A 73 -9.20 -21.28 5.52
N GLU A 74 -9.10 -22.46 4.90
CA GLU A 74 -7.97 -23.36 5.14
C GLU A 74 -6.70 -22.84 4.45
N ARG A 75 -6.84 -22.25 3.27
CA ARG A 75 -5.73 -21.56 2.60
C ARG A 75 -5.27 -20.34 3.38
N GLU A 76 -6.18 -19.57 3.96
CA GLU A 76 -5.83 -18.44 4.83
C GLU A 76 -5.08 -18.89 6.09
N LYS A 77 -5.54 -19.98 6.74
CA LYS A 77 -4.82 -20.57 7.87
C LYS A 77 -3.44 -21.10 7.49
N GLN A 78 -3.28 -21.71 6.31
CA GLN A 78 -1.98 -22.19 5.84
C GLN A 78 -0.95 -21.04 5.74
N GLN A 79 -1.37 -19.84 5.34
CA GLN A 79 -0.48 -18.69 5.29
C GLN A 79 -0.04 -18.18 6.68
N LEU A 80 -0.61 -18.71 7.76
CA LEU A 80 -0.31 -18.33 9.14
C LEU A 80 0.50 -19.41 9.89
N LYS A 81 0.86 -20.51 9.23
CA LYS A 81 1.63 -21.64 9.81
C LYS A 81 3.13 -21.60 9.47
N ALA A 82 3.66 -20.44 9.09
CA ALA A 82 5.07 -20.23 8.76
C ALA A 82 5.95 -20.22 10.01
#